data_AF-A0A1S3QMD2-F1
#
_entry.id   AF-A0A1S3QMD2-F1
#
_cell.length_a   1.000
_cell.length_b   1.000
_cell.length_c   1.000
_cell.angle_alpha   90.00
_cell.angle_beta   90.00
_cell.angle_gamma   90.00
#
_symmetry.space_group_name_H-M   'P 1'
#
loop_
_entity.id
_entity.type
_entity.pdbx_description
1 polymer ?
#
loop_
_entity_poly.entity_id
_entity_poly.type
_entity_poly.pdbx_seq_one_letter_code
_entity_poly.pdbx_strand_id
1 'polypeptide(L)'
;MLVILCVFCMHVVCFQRPVRFWFATGGAGFCVSRGLALKMSPWASGGNFMTTADRIRLPDDCTVGYIIEALLGVGLIRSPLFHSHLENLQLVSPTQIHHQVTLSYGTFDSKRNIINVRGALSLDEDPTRFRSVHCVLYPDIPWCSALTWY
;
A
#
# COMPACT_ATOMS: atom_id res chain seq x y z
N MET A 1 3.25 17.32 7.99
CA MET A 1 1.90 16.88 7.60
C MET A 1 2.11 16.01 6.38
N LEU A 2 2.12 14.69 6.54
CA LEU A 2 2.45 13.81 5.41
C LEU A 2 1.73 12.48 5.58
N VAL A 3 0.85 12.18 4.64
CA VAL A 3 0.32 10.84 4.40
C VAL A 3 0.71 10.52 2.96
N ILE A 4 1.73 9.67 2.76
CA ILE A 4 2.30 9.34 1.44
C ILE A 4 1.71 8.01 0.94
N LEU A 5 1.02 7.99 -0.21
CA LEU A 5 0.11 6.87 -0.53
C LEU A 5 -0.09 6.54 -2.02
N CYS A 6 -0.54 5.31 -2.28
CA CYS A 6 -1.39 4.98 -3.42
C CYS A 6 -2.86 5.31 -3.08
N VAL A 7 -3.45 6.29 -3.76
CA VAL A 7 -4.71 6.93 -3.36
C VAL A 7 -5.89 6.48 -4.23
N PHE A 8 -7.00 6.10 -3.60
CA PHE A 8 -8.28 5.83 -4.24
C PHE A 8 -9.35 6.81 -3.74
N CYS A 9 -10.27 7.21 -4.62
CA CYS A 9 -11.42 8.05 -4.23
C CYS A 9 -12.61 7.15 -3.92
N MET A 10 -13.27 7.38 -2.80
CA MET A 10 -14.53 6.72 -2.50
C MET A 10 -15.68 7.72 -2.36
N HIS A 11 -16.85 7.30 -2.84
CA HIS A 11 -18.11 8.00 -2.65
C HIS A 11 -18.99 7.11 -1.79
N VAL A 12 -19.37 7.58 -0.61
CA VAL A 12 -20.21 6.81 0.32
C VAL A 12 -21.29 7.70 0.92
N VAL A 13 -22.38 7.10 1.36
CA VAL A 13 -23.41 7.82 2.11
C VAL A 13 -23.16 7.59 3.59
N CYS A 14 -22.81 8.66 4.30
CA CYS A 14 -22.60 8.66 5.75
C CYS A 14 -23.64 9.57 6.41
N PHE A 15 -24.41 9.07 7.36
CA PHE A 15 -25.54 9.80 7.99
C PHE A 15 -26.53 10.40 6.99
N GLN A 16 -26.94 9.61 5.99
CA GLN A 16 -27.86 10.06 4.94
C GLN A 16 -27.34 11.26 4.12
N ARG A 17 -26.04 11.57 4.21
CA ARG A 17 -25.37 12.58 3.38
C ARG A 17 -24.28 11.94 2.54
N PRO A 18 -24.19 12.29 1.24
CA PRO A 18 -23.07 11.86 0.43
C PRO A 18 -21.78 12.50 0.95
N VAL A 19 -20.78 11.67 1.19
CA VAL A 19 -19.42 12.07 1.54
C VAL A 19 -18.48 11.51 0.49
N ARG A 20 -17.62 12.39 -0.02
CA ARG A 20 -16.53 12.03 -0.91
C ARG A 20 -15.23 12.27 -0.17
N PHE A 21 -14.38 11.25 -0.14
CA PHE A 21 -13.05 11.37 0.44
C PHE A 21 -12.08 10.44 -0.27
N TRP A 22 -10.81 10.76 -0.12
CA TRP A 22 -9.71 9.93 -0.60
C TRP A 22 -9.22 9.03 0.53
N PHE A 23 -8.75 7.84 0.18
CA PHE A 23 -8.14 6.92 1.14
C PHE A 23 -6.92 6.22 0.54
N ALA A 24 -6.06 5.72 1.41
CA ALA A 24 -4.91 4.91 1.05
C ALA A 24 -5.32 3.45 0.99
N THR A 25 -4.85 2.68 0.01
CA THR A 25 -5.02 1.22 0.10
C THR A 25 -4.11 0.64 1.17
N GLY A 26 -4.68 -0.14 2.09
CA GLY A 26 -3.89 -0.84 3.11
C GLY A 26 -2.86 -1.78 2.49
N GLY A 27 -3.19 -2.40 1.34
CA GLY A 27 -2.31 -3.32 0.61
C GLY A 27 -1.08 -2.70 -0.04
N ALA A 28 -1.10 -1.40 -0.37
CA ALA A 28 0.10 -0.67 -0.80
C ALA A 28 0.98 -0.27 0.40
N GLY A 29 0.40 -0.23 1.60
CA GLY A 29 0.99 0.42 2.76
C GLY A 29 0.81 1.93 2.73
N PHE A 30 0.87 2.53 3.91
CA PHE A 30 0.76 3.97 4.10
C PHE A 30 1.54 4.46 5.32
N CYS A 31 1.90 5.75 5.31
CA CYS A 31 2.55 6.39 6.44
C CYS A 31 1.68 7.49 7.03
N VAL A 32 1.61 7.58 8.36
CA VAL A 32 0.94 8.67 9.08
C VAL A 32 1.93 9.27 10.07
N SER A 33 2.16 10.58 9.99
CA SER A 33 3.01 11.26 10.96
C SER A 33 2.43 11.19 12.38
N ARG A 34 3.30 11.12 13.41
CA ARG A 34 2.88 11.10 14.82
C ARG A 34 1.88 12.22 15.18
N GLY A 35 2.13 13.44 14.71
CA GLY A 35 1.24 14.57 14.99
C GLY A 35 -0.17 14.40 14.41
N LEU A 36 -0.29 13.77 13.24
CA LEU A 36 -1.60 13.44 12.66
C LEU A 36 -2.27 12.29 13.41
N ALA A 37 -1.51 11.23 13.75
CA ALA A 37 -2.03 10.11 14.54
C ALA A 37 -2.61 10.57 15.90
N LEU A 38 -1.96 11.53 16.56
CA LEU A 38 -2.48 12.14 17.79
C LEU A 38 -3.80 12.89 17.55
N LYS A 39 -3.94 13.62 16.44
CA LYS A 39 -5.20 14.28 16.07
C LYS A 39 -6.30 13.29 15.72
N MET A 40 -5.96 12.10 15.22
CA MET A 40 -6.92 11.03 14.93
C MET A 40 -7.45 10.34 16.20
N SER A 41 -6.78 10.50 17.35
CA SER A 41 -7.07 9.76 18.58
C SER A 41 -8.56 9.76 19.01
N PRO A 42 -9.34 10.86 18.90
CA PRO A 42 -10.76 10.84 19.27
C PRO A 42 -11.61 9.81 18.49
N TRP A 43 -11.19 9.44 17.29
CA TRP A 43 -11.88 8.46 16.44
C TRP A 43 -11.11 7.14 16.28
N ALA A 44 -9.82 7.11 16.63
CA ALA A 44 -8.95 5.96 16.37
C ALA A 44 -8.47 5.24 17.65
N SER A 45 -8.60 5.84 18.83
CA SER A 45 -8.11 5.28 20.09
C SER A 45 -9.25 4.83 21.03
N GLY A 46 -8.94 3.97 22.00
CA GLY A 46 -9.90 3.57 23.03
C GLY A 46 -11.11 2.78 22.51
N GLY A 47 -10.95 2.04 21.41
CA GLY A 47 -12.05 1.29 20.76
C GLY A 47 -12.88 2.11 19.77
N ASN A 48 -12.69 3.43 19.72
CA ASN A 48 -13.46 4.30 18.82
C ASN A 48 -13.21 4.01 17.33
N PHE A 49 -12.09 3.37 16.98
CA PHE A 49 -11.81 3.01 15.59
C PHE A 49 -12.86 2.04 15.06
N MET A 50 -13.17 0.98 15.81
CA MET A 50 -14.19 0.01 15.44
C MET A 50 -15.57 0.68 15.37
N THR A 51 -15.91 1.51 16.36
CA THR A 51 -17.16 2.28 16.34
C THR A 51 -17.27 3.17 15.10
N THR A 52 -16.17 3.82 14.70
CA THR A 52 -16.13 4.66 13.50
C THR A 52 -16.30 3.82 12.23
N ALA A 53 -15.56 2.71 12.12
CA ALA A 53 -15.62 1.77 11.00
C ALA A 53 -17.02 1.18 10.82
N ASP A 54 -17.64 0.71 11.91
CA ASP A 54 -19.00 0.15 11.92
C ASP A 54 -20.05 1.18 11.50
N ARG A 55 -19.86 2.44 11.92
CA ARG A 55 -20.79 3.52 11.64
C ARG A 55 -20.79 3.91 10.16
N ILE A 56 -19.63 3.86 9.50
CA ILE A 56 -19.49 4.14 8.07
C ILE A 56 -19.60 2.89 7.19
N ARG A 57 -19.48 1.70 7.79
CA ARG A 57 -19.51 0.37 7.14
C ARG A 57 -18.45 0.23 6.05
N LEU A 58 -17.23 0.63 6.36
CA LEU A 58 -16.10 0.55 5.44
C LEU A 58 -14.91 -0.18 6.07
N PRO A 59 -14.01 -0.74 5.23
CA PRO A 59 -12.77 -1.36 5.72
C PRO A 59 -11.87 -0.40 6.50
N ASP A 60 -10.85 -0.95 7.17
CA ASP A 60 -9.94 -0.19 8.03
C ASP A 60 -9.20 0.93 7.30
N ASP A 61 -8.73 0.66 6.07
CA ASP A 61 -7.96 1.62 5.27
C ASP A 61 -8.82 2.81 4.81
N CYS A 62 -10.07 2.53 4.47
CA CYS A 62 -11.11 3.51 4.21
C CYS A 62 -11.48 4.31 5.46
N THR A 63 -11.51 3.67 6.63
CA THR A 63 -11.80 4.33 7.91
C THR A 63 -10.70 5.31 8.30
N VAL A 64 -9.43 4.94 8.10
CA VAL A 64 -8.29 5.85 8.26
C VAL A 64 -8.42 7.04 7.32
N GLY A 65 -8.71 6.81 6.03
CA GLY A 65 -8.95 7.88 5.05
C GLY A 65 -10.10 8.80 5.45
N TYR A 66 -11.22 8.24 5.91
CA TYR A 66 -12.38 8.99 6.38
C TYR A 66 -12.04 9.92 7.56
N ILE A 67 -11.31 9.42 8.57
CA ILE A 67 -10.90 10.24 9.70
C ILE A 67 -9.99 11.38 9.24
N ILE A 68 -9.03 11.12 8.35
CA ILE A 68 -8.04 12.11 7.92
C ILE A 68 -8.64 13.17 7.00
N GLU A 69 -9.34 12.77 5.93
CA GLU A 69 -9.89 13.67 4.92
C GLU A 69 -11.22 14.28 5.35
N ALA A 70 -12.17 13.45 5.79
CA ALA A 70 -13.54 13.90 6.03
C ALA A 70 -13.75 14.54 7.41
N LEU A 71 -13.08 14.02 8.46
CA LEU A 71 -13.23 14.55 9.82
C LEU A 71 -12.19 15.61 10.19
N LEU A 72 -10.91 15.38 9.82
CA LEU A 72 -9.82 16.29 10.13
C LEU A 72 -9.52 17.31 9.01
N GLY A 73 -10.07 17.14 7.81
CA GLY A 73 -9.85 18.05 6.68
C GLY A 73 -8.40 18.09 6.18
N VAL A 74 -7.65 17.00 6.37
CA VAL A 74 -6.24 16.91 5.98
C VAL A 74 -6.12 16.17 4.65
N GLY A 75 -5.56 16.84 3.65
CA GLY A 75 -5.33 16.26 2.32
C GLY A 75 -4.30 15.13 2.32
N LEU A 76 -4.60 14.05 1.61
CA LEU A 76 -3.71 12.94 1.33
C LEU A 76 -2.70 13.29 0.22
N ILE A 77 -1.47 12.81 0.35
CA ILE A 77 -0.40 13.02 -0.64
C ILE A 77 -0.15 11.73 -1.39
N ARG A 78 -0.38 11.75 -2.70
CA ARG A 78 -0.08 10.61 -3.56
C ARG A 78 1.43 10.47 -3.76
N SER A 79 1.94 9.25 -3.70
CA SER A 79 3.30 8.91 -4.11
C SER A 79 3.31 7.73 -5.06
N PRO A 80 4.13 7.78 -6.11
CA PRO A 80 4.31 6.67 -7.04
C PRO A 80 5.21 5.55 -6.48
N LEU A 81 5.67 5.64 -5.23
CA LEU A 81 6.64 4.71 -4.63
C LEU A 81 5.99 3.58 -3.82
N PHE A 82 4.66 3.63 -3.63
CA PHE A 82 3.90 2.65 -2.86
C PHE A 82 3.06 1.81 -3.79
N HIS A 83 3.25 0.49 -3.78
CA HIS A 83 2.62 -0.39 -4.76
C HIS A 83 1.74 -1.48 -4.13
N SER A 84 0.50 -1.61 -4.60
CA SER A 84 -0.47 -2.65 -4.23
C SER A 84 -0.63 -3.69 -5.34
N HIS A 85 -1.03 -4.91 -5.00
CA HIS A 85 -1.42 -5.91 -5.99
C HIS A 85 -2.74 -5.57 -6.72
N LEU A 86 -3.39 -4.46 -6.37
CA LEU A 86 -4.54 -3.90 -7.08
C LEU A 86 -4.15 -2.99 -8.26
N GLU A 87 -2.86 -2.82 -8.55
CA GLU A 87 -2.38 -2.13 -9.74
C GLU A 87 -1.52 -3.07 -10.59
N ASN A 88 -1.25 -2.71 -11.85
CA ASN A 88 -0.43 -3.53 -12.72
C ASN A 88 1.06 -3.45 -12.34
N LEU A 89 1.54 -4.39 -11.52
CA LEU A 89 2.92 -4.42 -11.03
C LEU A 89 3.95 -4.70 -12.14
N GLN A 90 3.52 -5.17 -13.32
CA GLN A 90 4.40 -5.33 -14.47
C GLN A 90 4.85 -3.98 -15.07
N LEU A 91 4.16 -2.89 -14.75
CA LEU A 91 4.52 -1.54 -15.20
C LEU A 91 5.64 -0.90 -14.38
N VAL A 92 5.92 -1.43 -13.19
CA VAL A 92 7.02 -0.94 -12.36
C VAL A 92 8.32 -1.37 -13.01
N SER A 93 9.15 -0.40 -13.38
CA SER A 93 10.41 -0.67 -14.08
C SER A 93 11.34 -1.51 -13.21
N PRO A 94 11.94 -2.60 -13.74
CA PRO A 94 12.96 -3.38 -13.05
C PRO A 94 14.14 -2.52 -12.57
N THR A 95 14.49 -1.48 -13.33
CA THR A 95 15.58 -0.55 -12.98
C THR A 95 15.21 0.40 -11.85
N GLN A 96 13.94 0.52 -11.47
CA GLN A 96 13.48 1.43 -10.42
C GLN A 96 13.16 0.72 -9.11
N ILE A 97 13.37 -0.60 -9.02
CA ILE A 97 13.02 -1.40 -7.84
C ILE A 97 13.70 -0.87 -6.57
N HIS A 98 14.96 -0.45 -6.65
CA HIS A 98 15.70 0.13 -5.52
C HIS A 98 15.19 1.50 -5.05
N HIS A 99 14.32 2.15 -5.81
CA HIS A 99 13.70 3.41 -5.44
C HIS A 99 12.27 3.25 -4.89
N GLN A 100 11.69 2.05 -4.96
CA GLN A 100 10.33 1.83 -4.45
C GLN A 100 10.35 1.65 -2.93
N VAL A 101 9.29 2.13 -2.26
CA VAL A 101 9.14 1.99 -0.80
C VAL A 101 8.44 0.68 -0.47
N THR A 102 7.37 0.34 -1.20
CA THR A 102 6.64 -0.92 -1.01
C THR A 102 6.41 -1.60 -2.36
N LEU A 103 6.41 -2.93 -2.34
CA LEU A 103 6.00 -3.77 -3.44
C LEU A 103 5.02 -4.80 -2.89
N SER A 104 4.18 -5.34 -3.76
CA SER A 104 3.18 -6.35 -3.41
C SER A 104 3.24 -7.52 -4.39
N TYR A 105 2.41 -8.54 -4.14
CA TYR A 105 2.14 -9.63 -5.05
C TYR A 105 0.71 -10.11 -4.82
N GLY A 106 0.11 -10.74 -5.83
CA GLY A 106 -1.23 -11.30 -5.69
C GLY A 106 -1.81 -11.72 -7.02
N THR A 107 -3.12 -11.56 -7.14
CA THR A 107 -3.87 -11.77 -8.38
C THR A 107 -4.58 -10.48 -8.78
N PHE A 108 -4.48 -10.13 -10.05
CA PHE A 108 -5.18 -8.98 -10.65
C PHE A 108 -5.76 -9.43 -11.99
N ASP A 109 -7.05 -9.20 -12.23
CA ASP A 109 -7.79 -9.71 -13.39
C ASP A 109 -7.58 -11.21 -13.66
N SER A 110 -7.65 -12.03 -12.60
CA SER A 110 -7.44 -13.49 -12.64
C SER A 110 -6.06 -13.94 -13.14
N LYS A 111 -5.10 -13.01 -13.25
CA LYS A 111 -3.71 -13.28 -13.60
C LYS A 111 -2.82 -13.04 -12.39
N ARG A 112 -1.70 -13.76 -12.33
CA ARG A 112 -0.66 -13.51 -11.33
C ARG A 112 -0.13 -12.09 -11.52
N ASN A 113 -0.20 -11.29 -10.47
CA ASN A 113 0.28 -9.93 -10.46
C ASN A 113 1.50 -9.85 -9.54
N ILE A 114 2.66 -9.79 -10.16
CA ILE A 114 3.97 -9.79 -9.51
C ILE A 114 4.83 -8.72 -10.15
N ILE A 115 5.89 -8.31 -9.47
CA ILE A 115 6.89 -7.39 -10.04
C ILE A 115 7.70 -8.09 -11.13
N ASN A 116 8.05 -7.38 -12.20
CA ASN A 116 8.99 -7.90 -13.19
C ASN A 116 10.43 -7.72 -12.69
N VAL A 117 11.07 -8.82 -12.31
CA VAL A 117 12.47 -8.86 -11.90
C VAL A 117 13.16 -9.91 -12.73
N ARG A 118 14.24 -9.51 -13.42
CA ARG A 118 15.15 -10.49 -14.04
C ARG A 118 15.91 -11.19 -12.93
N GLY A 119 15.90 -12.52 -12.94
CA GLY A 119 16.59 -13.27 -11.90
C GLY A 119 16.78 -14.74 -12.22
N ALA A 120 17.71 -15.34 -11.46
CA ALA A 120 18.08 -16.75 -11.58
C ALA A 120 16.97 -17.71 -11.17
N LEU A 121 16.05 -17.27 -10.29
CA LEU A 121 15.03 -18.12 -9.68
C LEU A 121 13.80 -18.27 -10.58
N SER A 122 13.38 -19.51 -10.81
CA SER A 122 12.16 -19.85 -11.55
C SER A 122 10.89 -19.43 -10.77
N LEU A 123 9.75 -19.31 -11.46
CA LEU A 123 8.46 -18.95 -10.83
C LEU A 123 7.94 -19.99 -9.83
N ASP A 124 8.48 -21.21 -9.86
CA ASP A 124 8.17 -22.26 -8.88
C ASP A 124 8.97 -22.06 -7.59
N GLU A 125 10.22 -21.60 -7.71
CA GLU A 125 11.10 -21.32 -6.57
C GLU A 125 10.79 -19.98 -5.89
N ASP A 126 10.37 -18.98 -6.67
CA ASP A 126 10.07 -17.63 -6.18
C ASP A 126 8.76 -17.09 -6.81
N PRO A 127 7.60 -17.63 -6.41
CA PRO A 127 6.32 -17.30 -7.03
C PRO A 127 5.88 -15.85 -6.80
N THR A 128 6.40 -15.19 -5.75
CA THR A 128 6.10 -13.79 -5.39
C THR A 128 7.11 -12.80 -5.94
N ARG A 129 8.26 -13.29 -6.43
CA ARG A 129 9.44 -12.51 -6.86
C ARG A 129 10.17 -11.80 -5.71
N PHE A 130 9.77 -11.97 -4.45
CA PHE A 130 10.37 -11.23 -3.34
C PHE A 130 11.78 -11.71 -3.00
N ARG A 131 12.12 -12.97 -3.25
CA ARG A 131 13.52 -13.42 -3.14
C ARG A 131 14.38 -12.76 -4.21
N SER A 132 13.86 -12.66 -5.43
CA SER A 132 14.53 -12.00 -6.54
C SER A 132 14.74 -10.51 -6.26
N VAL A 133 13.70 -9.81 -5.78
CA VAL A 133 13.81 -8.41 -5.33
C VAL A 133 14.88 -8.27 -4.25
N HIS A 134 14.85 -9.14 -3.23
CA HIS A 134 15.82 -9.08 -2.14
C HIS A 134 17.26 -9.17 -2.66
N CYS A 135 17.54 -10.11 -3.57
CA CYS A 135 18.88 -10.25 -4.13
C CYS A 135 19.30 -9.12 -5.06
N VAL A 136 18.36 -8.46 -5.74
CA VAL A 136 18.66 -7.23 -6.50
C VAL A 136 19.05 -6.08 -5.57
N LEU A 137 18.40 -5.98 -4.39
CA LEU A 137 18.69 -4.93 -3.42
C LEU A 137 19.94 -5.21 -2.58
N TYR A 138 20.23 -6.49 -2.32
CA TYR A 138 21.30 -6.94 -1.43
C TYR A 138 22.14 -8.05 -2.10
N PRO A 139 22.90 -7.72 -3.15
CA PRO A 139 23.62 -8.71 -3.96
C PRO A 139 24.73 -9.44 -3.18
N ASP A 140 25.30 -8.80 -2.16
CA ASP A 140 26.42 -9.34 -1.37
C ASP A 140 26.00 -10.43 -0.36
N ILE A 141 24.70 -10.69 -0.24
CA ILE A 141 24.18 -11.72 0.67
C ILE A 141 24.57 -13.11 0.12
N PRO A 142 25.16 -14.02 0.94
CA PRO A 142 25.78 -15.27 0.43
C PRO A 142 24.88 -16.17 -0.43
N TRP A 143 23.57 -16.23 -0.14
CA TRP A 143 22.64 -17.05 -0.92
C TRP A 143 22.14 -16.34 -2.20
N CYS A 144 22.38 -15.04 -2.33
CA CYS A 144 22.14 -14.26 -3.54
C CYS A 144 23.36 -14.25 -4.47
N SER A 145 24.58 -14.21 -3.91
CA SER A 145 25.82 -14.28 -4.69
C SER A 145 26.02 -15.65 -5.36
N ALA A 146 25.43 -16.70 -4.80
CA ALA A 146 25.43 -18.04 -5.39
C ALA A 146 24.47 -18.17 -6.60
N LEU A 147 23.60 -17.19 -6.83
CA LEU A 147 22.67 -17.17 -7.95
C LEU A 147 23.33 -16.48 -9.15
N THR A 148 23.32 -17.11 -10.32
CA THR A 148 23.80 -16.51 -11.58
C THR A 148 22.74 -15.57 -12.16
N TRP A 149 22.99 -14.27 -12.13
CA TRP A 149 22.14 -13.23 -12.71
C TRP A 149 22.61 -12.94 -14.15
N TYR A 150 21.83 -13.34 -15.17
CA TYR A 150 22.11 -13.09 -16.59
C TYR A 150 21.54 -11.76 -17.08
#